data_AF-A0A2G6IFZ0-F1
#
_entry.id   AF-A0A2G6IFZ0-F1
#
_cell.length_a   1.000
_cell.length_b   1.000
_cell.length_c   1.000
_cell.angle_alpha   90.00
_cell.angle_beta   90.00
_cell.angle_gamma   90.00
#
_symmetry.space_group_name_H-M   'P 1'
#
loop_
_entity.id
_entity.type
_entity.pdbx_description
1 polymer ?
#
loop_
_entity_poly.entity_id
_entity_poly.type
_entity_poly.pdbx_seq_one_letter_code
_entity_poly.pdbx_strand_id
1 'polypeptide(L)'
;MHCTINSFRRLWQAPQALVIAAFLLLMLPGIVPAQLWLEVRSVTVPTAQAGAPVALSVNRSIRRHFHADWDVLVRRRSPMGWLIVCTAHGGGDYRPDAVLPENLTLDWWTEGACPTLARGTYIVTTTWEVETGLPILIPPRRVTAQSNPFIVK
;
A
#
# COMPACT_ATOMS: atom_id res chain seq x y z
N MET A 1 -41.95 -47.06 37.74
CA MET A 1 -41.70 -45.60 37.80
C MET A 1 -40.30 -45.34 37.30
N HIS A 2 -40.12 -44.91 36.04
CA HIS A 2 -38.82 -44.55 35.47
C HIS A 2 -38.86 -43.07 35.08
N CYS A 3 -38.11 -42.24 35.81
CA CYS A 3 -37.94 -40.82 35.53
C CYS A 3 -36.65 -40.65 34.72
N THR A 4 -36.77 -40.21 33.46
CA THR A 4 -35.65 -40.03 32.54
C THR A 4 -34.92 -38.70 32.81
N ILE A 5 -33.71 -38.81 33.34
CA ILE A 5 -32.66 -37.80 33.35
C ILE A 5 -32.20 -37.59 31.89
N ASN A 6 -32.58 -36.50 31.22
CA ASN A 6 -31.90 -36.15 29.96
C ASN A 6 -31.98 -34.68 29.50
N SER A 7 -32.39 -33.73 30.33
CA SER A 7 -32.51 -32.32 29.92
C SER A 7 -31.33 -31.41 30.29
N PHE A 8 -30.33 -31.89 31.05
CA PHE A 8 -29.33 -31.00 31.67
C PHE A 8 -28.04 -30.72 30.86
N ARG A 9 -27.86 -31.29 29.66
CA ARG A 9 -26.62 -31.10 28.86
C ARG A 9 -26.60 -29.91 27.91
N ARG A 10 -27.74 -29.22 27.66
CA ARG A 10 -27.80 -28.15 26.65
C ARG A 10 -27.37 -26.76 27.10
N LEU A 11 -27.19 -26.52 28.41
CA LEU A 11 -26.86 -25.20 28.95
C LEU A 11 -25.35 -24.93 29.14
N TRP A 12 -24.49 -25.94 28.98
CA TRP A 12 -23.04 -25.81 29.22
C TRP A 12 -22.19 -25.64 27.94
N GLN A 13 -22.77 -25.72 26.74
CA GLN A 13 -22.04 -25.59 25.46
C GLN A 13 -22.07 -24.18 24.85
N ALA A 14 -22.97 -23.31 25.31
CA ALA A 14 -23.09 -21.93 24.82
C ALA A 14 -21.86 -21.01 25.09
N PRO A 15 -21.17 -21.08 26.26
CA PRO A 15 -20.08 -20.14 26.54
C PRO A 15 -18.81 -20.43 25.73
N GLN A 16 -18.55 -21.69 25.38
CA GLN A 16 -17.34 -22.06 24.62
C GLN A 16 -17.43 -21.63 23.15
N ALA A 17 -18.60 -21.76 22.53
CA ALA A 17 -18.81 -21.30 21.16
C ALA A 17 -18.63 -19.78 21.03
N LEU A 18 -19.07 -19.01 22.02
CA LEU A 18 -18.88 -17.55 22.06
C LEU A 18 -17.42 -17.15 22.26
N VAL A 19 -16.68 -17.84 23.12
CA VAL A 19 -15.24 -17.61 23.32
C VAL A 19 -14.46 -17.93 22.05
N ILE A 20 -14.74 -19.06 21.40
CA ILE A 20 -14.09 -19.43 20.14
C ILE A 20 -14.42 -18.42 19.03
N ALA A 21 -15.70 -18.01 18.91
CA ALA A 21 -16.11 -17.00 17.94
C ALA A 21 -15.42 -15.65 18.20
N ALA A 22 -15.33 -15.20 19.46
CA ALA A 22 -14.62 -13.97 19.82
C ALA A 22 -13.12 -14.06 19.52
N PHE A 23 -12.50 -15.22 19.80
CA PHE A 23 -11.08 -15.44 19.54
C PHE A 23 -10.78 -15.49 18.03
N LEU A 24 -11.63 -16.14 17.24
CA LEU A 24 -11.53 -16.13 15.77
C LEU A 24 -11.73 -14.72 15.20
N LEU A 25 -12.70 -13.96 15.72
CA LEU A 25 -12.96 -12.58 15.31
C LEU A 25 -11.77 -11.66 15.58
N LEU A 26 -11.07 -11.86 16.69
CA LEU A 26 -9.86 -11.10 17.05
C LEU A 26 -8.64 -11.46 16.19
N MET A 27 -8.58 -12.68 15.65
CA MET A 27 -7.45 -13.16 14.83
C MET A 27 -7.60 -12.86 13.32
N LEU A 28 -8.82 -12.69 12.82
CA LEU A 28 -9.14 -12.44 11.41
C LEU A 28 -8.50 -11.18 10.78
N PRO A 29 -8.30 -10.05 11.48
CA PRO A 29 -7.76 -8.85 10.87
C PRO A 29 -6.36 -9.04 10.29
N GLY A 30 -5.53 -9.91 10.85
CA GLY A 30 -4.17 -10.14 10.36
C GLY A 30 -4.10 -10.70 8.94
N ILE A 31 -5.18 -11.29 8.44
CA ILE A 31 -5.18 -12.11 7.23
C ILE A 31 -5.58 -11.32 5.98
N VAL A 32 -6.16 -10.12 6.14
CA VAL A 32 -6.70 -9.34 5.01
C VAL A 32 -5.55 -8.70 4.20
N PRO A 33 -5.34 -9.09 2.93
CA PRO A 33 -4.23 -8.57 2.13
C PRO A 33 -4.54 -7.19 1.54
N ALA A 34 -3.52 -6.33 1.43
CA ALA A 34 -3.64 -4.97 0.88
C ALA A 34 -4.11 -4.96 -0.59
N GLN A 35 -3.81 -6.05 -1.31
CA GLN A 35 -4.17 -6.29 -2.70
C GLN A 35 -5.69 -6.37 -2.95
N LEU A 36 -6.51 -6.47 -1.89
CA LEU A 36 -7.97 -6.34 -2.02
C LEU A 36 -8.41 -4.91 -2.39
N TRP A 37 -7.56 -3.91 -2.13
CA TRP A 37 -7.81 -2.50 -2.45
C TRP A 37 -6.90 -2.02 -3.57
N LEU A 38 -5.59 -2.21 -3.43
CA LEU A 38 -4.59 -1.70 -4.36
C LEU A 38 -3.60 -2.78 -4.76
N GLU A 39 -3.47 -2.99 -6.06
CA GLU A 39 -2.43 -3.80 -6.64
C GLU A 39 -1.52 -2.90 -7.50
N VAL A 40 -0.23 -2.84 -7.18
CA VAL A 40 0.77 -2.15 -7.99
C VAL A 40 1.67 -3.21 -8.62
N ARG A 41 1.52 -3.42 -9.93
CA ARG A 41 2.25 -4.45 -10.68
C ARG A 41 3.65 -3.98 -11.07
N SER A 42 3.79 -2.73 -11.47
CA SER A 42 5.10 -2.17 -11.82
C SER A 42 5.13 -0.65 -11.66
N VAL A 43 6.30 -0.16 -11.30
CA VAL A 43 6.71 1.24 -11.48
C VAL A 43 7.93 1.18 -12.38
N THR A 44 7.93 1.91 -13.48
CA THR A 44 9.02 1.89 -14.45
C THR A 44 9.40 3.31 -14.82
N VAL A 45 10.70 3.57 -14.80
CA VAL A 45 11.27 4.87 -15.12
C VAL A 45 12.29 4.66 -16.25
N PRO A 46 12.10 5.29 -17.42
CA PRO A 46 13.06 5.26 -18.50
C PRO A 46 14.31 6.10 -18.16
N THR A 47 15.33 6.04 -19.03
CA THR A 47 16.45 6.98 -18.93
C THR A 47 15.96 8.40 -19.15
N ALA A 48 16.38 9.34 -18.29
CA ALA A 48 16.00 10.75 -18.37
C ALA A 48 17.22 11.66 -18.61
N GLN A 49 16.96 12.92 -18.94
CA GLN A 49 17.97 13.96 -19.05
C GLN A 49 18.03 14.78 -17.76
N ALA A 50 19.22 15.15 -17.31
CA ALA A 50 19.41 15.96 -16.12
C ALA A 50 18.74 17.33 -16.26
N GLY A 51 18.02 17.75 -15.22
CA GLY A 51 17.26 19.01 -15.24
C GLY A 51 15.98 18.97 -16.10
N ALA A 52 15.65 17.85 -16.73
CA ALA A 52 14.38 17.67 -17.43
C ALA A 52 13.38 16.89 -16.56
N PRO A 53 12.06 17.00 -16.83
CA PRO A 53 11.05 16.17 -16.19
C PRO A 53 11.33 14.68 -16.39
N VAL A 54 11.25 13.90 -15.31
CA VAL A 54 11.46 12.44 -15.34
C VAL A 54 10.11 11.77 -15.55
N ALA A 55 9.91 11.08 -16.67
CA ALA A 55 8.66 10.35 -16.94
C ALA A 55 8.54 9.08 -16.07
N LEU A 56 7.32 8.69 -15.70
CA LEU A 56 7.02 7.42 -15.04
C LEU A 56 5.95 6.65 -15.79
N SER A 57 6.05 5.33 -15.76
CA SER A 57 4.97 4.41 -16.14
C SER A 57 4.61 3.56 -14.93
N VAL A 58 3.37 3.66 -14.47
CA VAL A 58 2.88 2.93 -13.30
C VAL A 58 1.71 2.05 -13.71
N ASN A 59 1.88 0.73 -13.57
CA ASN A 59 0.82 -0.23 -13.80
C ASN A 59 0.20 -0.59 -12.45
N ARG A 60 -0.97 -0.01 -12.17
CA ARG A 60 -1.74 -0.26 -10.94
C ARG A 60 -3.19 -0.59 -11.23
N SER A 61 -3.83 -1.28 -10.31
CA SER A 61 -5.27 -1.56 -10.29
C SER A 61 -5.84 -1.17 -8.94
N ILE A 62 -6.81 -0.26 -8.95
CA ILE A 62 -7.62 0.10 -7.78
C ILE A 62 -8.88 -0.77 -7.82
N ARG A 63 -9.00 -1.72 -6.89
CA ARG A 63 -10.09 -2.72 -6.88
C ARG A 63 -11.31 -2.26 -6.08
N ARG A 64 -11.10 -1.37 -5.11
CA ARG A 64 -12.14 -0.81 -4.22
C ARG A 64 -11.83 0.66 -3.97
N HIS A 65 -12.84 1.42 -3.59
CA HIS A 65 -12.64 2.78 -3.10
C HIS A 65 -11.95 2.75 -1.72
N PHE A 66 -10.92 3.55 -1.51
CA PHE A 66 -10.25 3.73 -0.22
C PHE A 66 -9.52 5.08 -0.14
N HIS A 67 -9.22 5.53 1.07
CA HIS A 67 -8.27 6.60 1.32
C HIS A 67 -6.89 6.01 1.60
N ALA A 68 -5.82 6.64 1.13
CA ALA A 68 -4.47 6.27 1.50
C ALA A 68 -3.53 7.45 1.57
N ASP A 69 -2.69 7.43 2.61
CA ASP A 69 -1.46 8.20 2.65
C ASP A 69 -0.37 7.48 1.84
N TRP A 70 0.55 8.24 1.30
CA TRP A 70 1.67 7.72 0.54
C TRP A 70 2.97 8.45 0.83
N ASP A 71 4.07 7.71 0.76
CA ASP A 71 5.44 8.19 0.86
C ASP A 71 6.21 7.82 -0.40
N VAL A 72 6.95 8.76 -0.97
CA VAL A 72 7.89 8.55 -2.08
C VAL A 72 9.30 8.83 -1.61
N LEU A 73 10.21 7.88 -1.84
CA LEU A 73 11.63 8.00 -1.57
C LEU A 73 12.41 7.84 -2.87
N VAL A 74 13.08 8.91 -3.30
CA VAL A 74 14.00 8.89 -4.44
C VAL A 74 15.41 8.68 -3.90
N ARG A 75 16.06 7.61 -4.34
CA ARG A 75 17.43 7.29 -3.92
C ARG A 75 18.38 7.34 -5.10
N ARG A 76 19.55 7.95 -4.90
CA ARG A 76 20.66 7.97 -5.84
C ARG A 76 21.72 6.94 -5.42
N ARG A 77 22.29 6.23 -6.39
CA ARG A 77 23.45 5.37 -6.15
C ARG A 77 24.67 6.22 -5.80
N SER A 78 25.28 5.92 -4.65
CA SER A 78 26.57 6.45 -4.20
C SER A 78 27.58 5.30 -4.04
N PRO A 79 28.89 5.58 -3.88
CA PRO A 79 29.87 4.52 -3.57
C PRO A 79 29.52 3.69 -2.33
N MET A 80 28.91 4.32 -1.32
CA MET A 80 28.57 3.69 -0.03
C MET A 80 27.22 2.96 -0.01
N GLY A 81 26.36 3.14 -1.02
CA GLY A 81 25.03 2.54 -1.03
C GLY A 81 24.01 3.35 -1.82
N TRP A 82 22.76 3.30 -1.38
CA TRP A 82 21.66 4.13 -1.90
C TRP A 82 21.41 5.29 -0.95
N LEU A 83 21.66 6.51 -1.42
CA LEU A 83 21.45 7.74 -0.66
C LEU A 83 20.07 8.32 -0.99
N ILE A 84 19.25 8.62 0.02
CA ILE A 84 17.99 9.35 -0.19
C ILE A 84 18.35 10.78 -0.60
N VAL A 85 17.85 11.20 -1.76
CA VAL A 85 18.10 12.54 -2.32
C VAL A 85 16.84 13.40 -2.39
N CYS A 86 15.66 12.78 -2.33
CA CYS A 86 14.39 13.47 -2.32
C CYS A 86 13.34 12.58 -1.63
N THR A 87 12.42 13.22 -0.92
CA THR A 87 11.30 12.58 -0.23
C THR A 87 10.05 13.39 -0.50
N ALA A 88 8.93 12.72 -0.71
CA ALA A 88 7.61 13.34 -0.80
C ALA A 88 6.61 12.52 0.00
N HIS A 89 5.57 13.18 0.48
CA HIS A 89 4.47 12.56 1.21
C HIS A 89 3.18 13.26 0.80
N GLY A 90 2.07 12.55 0.86
CA GLY A 90 0.75 13.09 0.58
C GLY A 90 -0.33 12.05 0.85
N GLY A 91 -1.57 12.37 0.50
CA GLY A 91 -2.71 11.49 0.74
C GLY A 91 -3.87 11.82 -0.17
N GLY A 92 -4.79 10.87 -0.34
CA GLY A 92 -5.97 11.10 -1.16
C GLY A 92 -6.86 9.89 -1.36
N ASP A 93 -7.97 10.13 -2.06
CA ASP A 93 -8.98 9.10 -2.34
C ASP A 93 -8.66 8.36 -3.65
N TYR A 94 -8.62 7.03 -3.55
CA TYR A 94 -8.32 6.12 -4.64
C TYR A 94 -9.60 5.43 -5.09
N ARG A 95 -10.08 5.79 -6.28
CA ARG A 95 -11.30 5.23 -6.87
C ARG A 95 -10.99 4.25 -8.00
N PRO A 96 -11.81 3.20 -8.21
CA PRO A 96 -11.60 2.25 -9.32
C PRO A 96 -11.61 2.86 -10.72
N ASP A 97 -12.29 3.99 -10.89
CA ASP A 97 -12.38 4.76 -12.14
C ASP A 97 -11.26 5.81 -12.29
N ALA A 98 -10.39 5.97 -11.29
CA ALA A 98 -9.31 6.96 -11.34
C ALA A 98 -8.19 6.52 -12.31
N VAL A 99 -7.95 7.35 -13.32
CA VAL A 99 -6.86 7.18 -14.28
C VAL A 99 -5.66 8.05 -13.91
N LEU A 100 -4.45 7.58 -14.24
CA LEU A 100 -3.26 8.40 -14.15
C LEU A 100 -3.17 9.34 -15.37
N PRO A 101 -2.56 10.53 -15.24
CA PRO A 101 -2.29 11.40 -16.39
C PRO A 101 -1.48 10.68 -17.47
N GLU A 102 -1.72 10.99 -18.73
CA GLU A 102 -0.99 10.41 -19.87
C GLU A 102 0.53 10.69 -19.78
N ASN A 103 0.89 11.92 -19.40
CA ASN A 103 2.27 12.35 -19.19
C ASN A 103 2.62 12.36 -17.70
N LEU A 104 2.59 11.19 -17.08
CA LEU A 104 2.95 11.04 -15.67
C LEU A 104 4.45 11.33 -15.48
N THR A 105 4.78 12.29 -14.61
CA THR A 105 6.15 12.68 -14.28
C THR A 105 6.44 12.49 -12.79
N LEU A 106 7.73 12.48 -12.44
CA LEU A 106 8.18 12.40 -11.05
C LEU A 106 7.72 13.62 -10.27
N ASP A 107 7.74 14.77 -10.93
CA ASP A 107 7.22 16.03 -10.41
C ASP A 107 5.77 15.90 -9.95
N TRP A 108 4.89 15.42 -10.84
CA TRP A 108 3.49 15.16 -10.51
C TRP A 108 3.34 14.10 -9.41
N TRP A 109 4.11 13.00 -9.51
CA TRP A 109 4.07 11.88 -8.57
C TRP A 109 4.55 12.23 -7.16
N THR A 110 5.30 13.33 -7.04
CA THR A 110 5.89 13.81 -5.78
C THR A 110 5.34 15.16 -5.36
N GLU A 111 4.23 15.60 -5.97
CA GLU A 111 3.59 16.90 -5.72
C GLU A 111 4.56 18.08 -5.73
N GLY A 112 5.49 18.11 -6.70
CA GLY A 112 6.44 19.20 -6.84
C GLY A 112 7.74 19.06 -6.02
N ALA A 113 7.87 18.03 -5.18
CA ALA A 113 9.04 17.89 -4.32
C ALA A 113 10.30 17.48 -5.10
N CYS A 114 10.14 16.66 -6.14
CA CYS A 114 11.25 16.14 -6.95
C CYS A 114 11.07 16.48 -8.45
N PRO A 115 11.08 17.78 -8.83
CA PRO A 115 10.70 18.21 -10.18
C PRO A 115 11.67 17.73 -11.26
N THR A 116 12.96 17.71 -10.92
CA THR A 116 14.04 17.26 -11.79
C THR A 116 15.11 16.56 -10.95
N LEU A 117 15.97 15.79 -11.62
CA LEU A 117 17.09 15.09 -10.97
C LEU A 117 18.42 15.49 -11.61
N ALA A 118 19.49 15.49 -10.80
CA ALA A 118 20.86 15.63 -11.30
C ALA A 118 21.33 14.33 -11.98
N ARG A 119 22.44 14.39 -12.70
CA ARG A 119 23.06 13.20 -13.33
C ARG A 119 23.32 12.09 -12.31
N GLY A 120 22.98 10.84 -12.63
CA GLY A 120 23.24 9.70 -11.75
C GLY A 120 22.32 8.50 -12.00
N THR A 121 22.49 7.46 -11.19
CA THR A 121 21.62 6.28 -11.20
C THR A 121 20.67 6.34 -10.02
N TYR A 122 19.39 6.08 -10.23
CA TYR A 122 18.34 6.26 -9.23
C TYR A 122 17.41 5.06 -9.15
N ILE A 123 16.71 4.97 -8.01
CA ILE A 123 15.50 4.18 -7.81
C ILE A 123 14.45 5.05 -7.12
N VAL A 124 13.17 4.80 -7.41
CA VAL A 124 12.04 5.39 -6.72
C VAL A 124 11.31 4.29 -5.96
N THR A 125 11.06 4.50 -4.68
CA THR A 125 10.19 3.64 -3.86
C THR A 125 8.97 4.44 -3.48
N THR A 126 7.78 3.88 -3.70
CA THR A 126 6.53 4.45 -3.21
C THR A 126 5.86 3.46 -2.27
N THR A 127 5.42 3.95 -1.11
CA THR A 127 4.66 3.18 -0.13
C THR A 127 3.30 3.84 0.05
N TRP A 128 2.25 3.04 0.04
CA TRP A 128 0.88 3.46 0.36
C TRP A 128 0.45 2.81 1.67
N GLU A 129 -0.18 3.58 2.54
CA GLU A 129 -0.86 3.13 3.74
C GLU A 129 -2.37 3.20 3.50
N VAL A 130 -2.95 2.07 3.13
CA VAL A 130 -4.37 1.95 2.76
C VAL A 130 -5.23 1.93 4.02
N GLU A 131 -6.11 2.92 4.15
CA GLU A 131 -7.13 2.97 5.17
C GLU A 131 -8.31 2.07 4.79
N THR A 132 -8.66 1.13 5.68
CA THR A 132 -9.65 0.08 5.39
C THR A 132 -11.07 0.44 5.83
N GLY A 133 -11.31 1.70 6.25
CA GLY A 133 -12.61 2.21 6.71
C GLY A 133 -13.07 1.70 8.08
N LEU A 134 -12.39 0.70 8.66
CA LEU A 134 -12.63 0.17 10.01
C LEU A 134 -11.33 0.16 10.82
N PRO A 135 -10.67 1.31 11.06
CA PRO A 135 -9.31 1.37 11.60
C PRO A 135 -9.14 0.71 12.98
N ILE A 136 -10.21 0.67 13.79
CA ILE A 136 -10.21 -0.01 15.10
C ILE A 136 -10.12 -1.54 14.96
N LEU A 137 -10.70 -2.09 13.88
CA LEU A 137 -10.78 -3.53 13.66
C LEU A 137 -9.71 -4.03 12.68
N ILE A 138 -9.34 -3.22 11.70
CA ILE A 138 -8.42 -3.58 10.62
C ILE A 138 -7.36 -2.46 10.51
N PRO A 139 -6.12 -2.71 10.97
CA PRO A 139 -5.06 -1.71 10.83
C PRO A 139 -4.79 -1.38 9.35
N PRO A 140 -4.24 -0.17 9.06
CA PRO A 140 -3.86 0.23 7.72
C PRO A 140 -2.99 -0.81 7.04
N ARG A 141 -3.17 -0.96 5.73
CA ARG A 141 -2.46 -1.96 4.94
C ARG A 141 -1.41 -1.32 4.09
N ARG A 142 -0.17 -1.79 4.23
CA ARG A 142 0.96 -1.25 3.48
C ARG A 142 1.10 -1.94 2.12
N VAL A 143 1.18 -1.14 1.05
CA VAL A 143 1.61 -1.56 -0.28
C VAL A 143 2.90 -0.81 -0.60
N THR A 144 3.95 -1.50 -1.02
CA THR A 144 5.20 -0.85 -1.44
C THR A 144 5.55 -1.30 -2.84
N ALA A 145 5.89 -0.35 -3.70
CA ALA A 145 6.42 -0.61 -5.03
C ALA A 145 7.75 0.12 -5.22
N GLN A 146 8.67 -0.53 -5.92
CA GLN A 146 9.95 0.05 -6.29
C GLN A 146 10.10 0.03 -7.81
N SER A 147 10.70 1.09 -8.35
CA SER A 147 11.03 1.17 -9.76
C SER A 147 12.19 0.24 -10.14
N ASN A 148 12.39 0.05 -11.44
CA ASN A 148 13.71 -0.35 -11.96
C ASN A 148 14.76 0.72 -11.59
N PRO A 149 16.05 0.35 -11.49
CA PRO A 149 17.13 1.32 -11.56
C PRO A 149 17.10 2.04 -12.91
N PHE A 150 17.29 3.35 -12.91
CA PHE A 150 17.31 4.17 -14.12
C PHE A 150 18.43 5.21 -14.07
N ILE A 151 18.82 5.70 -15.24
CA ILE A 151 19.94 6.64 -15.39
C ILE A 151 19.39 8.02 -15.77
N VAL A 152 19.96 9.06 -15.18
CA VAL A 152 19.79 10.45 -15.57
C VAL A 152 21.11 10.93 -16.16
N LYS A 153 21.12 11.31 -17.44
CA LYS A 153 22.31 11.69 -18.22
C LYS A 153 22.47 13.19 -18.39
#